data_AF-H9MBP2-F1
#
_entry.id   AF-H9MBP2-F1
#
_cell.length_a   1.000
_cell.length_b   1.000
_cell.length_c   1.000
_cell.angle_alpha   90.00
_cell.angle_beta   90.00
_cell.angle_gamma   90.00
#
_symmetry.space_group_name_H-M   'P 1'
#
loop_
_entity.id
_entity.type
_entity.pdbx_description
1 polymer ?
#
loop_
_entity_poly.entity_id
_entity_poly.type
_entity_poly.pdbx_seq_one_letter_code
_entity_poly.pdbx_strand_id
1 'polypeptide(L)' 'MKTILASQTMDIPEGVKVEVRAKQIKVTGSRGTLTRNFKHLNLDFQLMEGGRKLKVDAWFG' A
#
# COMPACT_ATOMS: atom_id res chain seq x y z
N MET A 1 4.32 -24.73 -7.06
CA MET A 1 2.91 -24.40 -6.77
C MET A 1 2.81 -22.88 -6.75
N LYS A 2 1.90 -22.27 -7.51
CA LYS A 2 1.67 -20.82 -7.45
C LYS A 2 0.66 -20.51 -6.36
N THR A 3 0.91 -19.47 -5.57
CA THR A 3 -0.04 -19.05 -4.53
C THR A 3 -1.13 -18.22 -5.18
N ILE A 4 -2.39 -18.60 -5.00
CA ILE A 4 -3.53 -17.88 -5.63
C ILE A 4 -3.57 -16.43 -5.14
N LEU A 5 -3.48 -16.23 -3.83
CA LEU A 5 -3.47 -14.92 -3.20
C LEU A 5 -2.46 -14.92 -2.05
N ALA A 6 -1.49 -14.02 -2.14
CA ALA A 6 -0.61 -13.68 -1.02
C ALA A 6 -0.97 -12.26 -0.55
N SER A 7 -1.43 -12.16 0.70
CA SER A 7 -1.81 -10.89 1.33
C SER A 7 -0.82 -10.53 2.42
N GLN A 8 -0.44 -9.26 2.48
CA GLN A 8 0.30 -8.68 3.60
C GLN A 8 -0.39 -7.41 4.07
N THR A 9 -0.37 -7.17 5.38
CA THR A 9 -0.88 -5.95 5.99
C THR A 9 0.23 -5.24 6.76
N MET A 10 0.24 -3.92 6.70
CA MET A 10 1.14 -3.07 7.46
C MET A 10 0.34 -1.98 8.17
N ASP A 11 0.65 -1.77 9.45
CA ASP A 11 0.07 -0.68 10.24
C ASP A 11 0.76 0.64 9.92
N ILE A 12 -0.04 1.70 9.77
CA ILE A 12 0.42 3.05 9.49
C ILE A 12 0.56 3.79 10.82
N PRO A 13 1.77 4.26 11.18
CA PRO A 13 2.00 4.94 12.45
C PRO A 13 1.31 6.31 12.51
N GLU A 14 1.09 6.81 13.72
CA GLU A 14 0.48 8.11 13.94
C GLU A 14 1.30 9.26 13.32
N GLY A 15 0.61 10.27 12.80
CA GLY A 15 1.23 11.39 12.10
C GLY A 15 1.71 11.07 10.68
N VAL A 16 1.44 9.87 10.17
CA VAL A 16 1.69 9.49 8.77
C VAL A 16 0.36 9.33 8.02
N LYS A 17 0.25 9.99 6.87
CA LYS A 17 -0.89 9.87 5.95
C LYS A 17 -0.45 9.14 4.69
N VAL A 18 -1.19 8.10 4.32
CA VAL A 18 -0.96 7.36 3.07
C VAL A 18 -2.14 7.61 2.11
N GLU A 19 -1.82 7.94 0.87
CA GLU A 19 -2.78 8.11 -0.22
C GLU A 19 -2.41 7.16 -1.36
N VAL A 20 -3.39 6.39 -1.84
CA VAL A 20 -3.21 5.45 -2.95
C VAL A 20 -4.08 5.88 -4.12
N ARG A 21 -3.48 6.14 -5.29
CA ARG A 21 -4.20 6.47 -6.52
C ARG A 21 -3.57 5.74 -7.70
N ALA A 22 -4.31 4.85 -8.37
CA ALA A 22 -3.85 4.12 -9.56
C ALA A 22 -2.44 3.48 -9.40
N LYS A 23 -2.23 2.76 -8.28
CA LYS A 23 -0.94 2.14 -7.89
C LYS A 23 0.23 3.12 -7.71
N GLN A 24 -0.06 4.41 -7.61
CA GLN A 24 0.87 5.43 -7.12
C GLN A 24 0.57 5.69 -5.65
N ILE A 25 1.60 5.51 -4.81
CA ILE A 25 1.51 5.69 -3.37
C ILE A 25 2.19 7.01 -3.01
N LYS A 26 1.50 7.84 -2.24
CA LYS A 26 2.02 9.05 -1.63
C LYS A 26 1.95 8.89 -0.12
N VAL A 27 3.08 9.11 0.55
CA VAL A 27 3.21 9.05 2.01
C VAL A 27 3.65 10.41 2.50
N THR A 28 2.87 11.01 3.39
CA THR A 28 3.17 12.30 4.02
C THR A 28 3.41 12.07 5.51
N GLY A 29 4.53 12.55 6.03
CA GLY A 29 4.84 12.53 7.47
C GLY A 29 5.57 13.79 7.91
N SER A 30 6.03 13.83 9.15
CA SER A 30 6.71 14.99 9.75
C SER A 30 7.95 15.47 8.99
N ARG A 31 8.63 14.56 8.29
CA ARG A 31 9.85 14.84 7.50
C ARG A 31 9.58 15.21 6.04
N GLY A 32 8.32 15.32 5.63
CA GLY A 32 7.93 15.66 4.26
C GLY A 32 7.13 14.55 3.57
N THR A 33 7.21 14.53 2.24
CA THR A 33 6.38 13.65 1.40
C THR A 33 7.24 12.77 0.50
N LEU A 34 6.93 11.48 0.45
CA LEU A 34 7.50 10.52 -0.49
C LEU A 34 6.43 10.06 -1.47
N THR A 35 6.80 9.90 -2.73
CA THR A 35 5.94 9.34 -3.77
C THR A 35 6.65 8.21 -4.50
N ARG A 36 5.93 7.11 -4.75
CA ARG A 36 6.44 5.97 -5.51
C ARG A 36 5.36 5.38 -6.41
N ASN A 37 5.76 5.04 -7.63
CA ASN A 37 4.89 4.43 -8.63
C ASN A 37 5.13 2.91 -8.69
N PHE A 38 4.07 2.13 -8.46
CA PHE A 38 4.07 0.66 -8.52
C PHE A 38 3.28 0.09 -9.69
N LYS A 39 2.95 0.89 -10.71
CA LYS A 39 2.21 0.42 -11.91
C LYS A 39 2.89 -0.72 -12.68
N HIS A 40 4.19 -0.89 -12.51
CA HIS A 40 4.97 -1.99 -13.10
C HIS A 40 4.76 -3.34 -12.41
N LEU A 41 4.15 -3.35 -11.21
CA LEU A 41 3.85 -4.56 -10.45
C LEU A 41 2.36 -4.87 -10.51
N ASN A 42 2.04 -6.16 -10.63
CA ASN A 42 0.66 -6.63 -10.53
C ASN A 42 0.26 -6.83 -9.06
N LEU A 43 0.30 -5.74 -8.29
CA LEU A 43 -0.11 -5.69 -6.89
C LEU A 43 -1.35 -4.83 -6.74
N ASP A 44 -2.23 -5.22 -5.82
CA ASP A 44 -3.37 -4.42 -5.40
C ASP A 44 -3.11 -3.83 -4.01
N PHE A 45 -3.51 -2.58 -3.84
CA PHE A 45 -3.27 -1.80 -2.63
C PHE A 45 -4.61 -1.30 -2.09
N GLN A 46 -4.89 -1.58 -0.82
CA GLN A 46 -6.13 -1.16 -0.17
C GLN A 46 -5.84 -0.53 1.19
N LEU A 47 -6.37 0.68 1.39
CA LEU A 47 -6.39 1.32 2.71
C LEU A 47 -7.59 0.76 3.49
N MET A 48 -7.32 0.16 4.63
CA MET A 48 -8.29 -0.42 5.55
C MET A 48 -8.32 0.40 6.85
N GLU A 49 -9.33 0.14 7.70
CA GLU A 49 -9.45 0.76 9.02
C GLU A 49 -9.36 2.30 8.99
N GLY A 50 -10.02 2.92 8.01
CA GLY A 50 -10.02 4.39 7.86
C GLY A 50 -8.67 4.99 7.45
N GLY A 51 -7.76 4.18 6.90
CA GLY A 51 -6.43 4.62 6.46
C GLY A 51 -5.32 4.38 7.48
N ARG A 52 -5.58 3.59 8.52
CA ARG A 52 -4.57 3.17 9.52
C ARG A 52 -3.85 1.88 9.15
N LYS A 53 -4.37 1.11 8.20
CA LYS A 53 -3.76 -0.14 7.75
C LYS A 53 -3.70 -0.19 6.23
N LEU A 54 -2.55 -0.57 5.69
CA LEU A 54 -2.37 -0.80 4.26
C LEU A 54 -2.31 -2.31 4.02
N LYS A 55 -3.25 -2.82 3.22
CA LYS A 55 -3.22 -4.18 2.71
C LYS A 55 -2.63 -4.19 1.30
N VAL A 56 -1.75 -5.15 1.04
CA VAL A 56 -1.13 -5.41 -0.26
C VAL A 56 -1.44 -6.84 -0.65
N ASP A 57 -2.03 -7.01 -1.84
CA ASP A 57 -2.41 -8.30 -2.39
C ASP A 57 -1.60 -8.59 -3.66
N ALA A 58 -1.04 -9.80 -3.73
CA ALA A 58 -0.39 -10.35 -4.90
C ALA A 58 -1.15 -11.59 -5.38
N TRP A 59 -1.62 -11.54 -6.64
CA TRP A 59 -2.35 -12.63 -7.26
C TRP A 59 -1.43 -13.49 -8.12
N PHE A 60 -1.53 -14.81 -7.96
CA PHE A 60 -0.77 -15.80 -8.74
C PHE A 60 0.76 -15.62 -8.69
N GLY A 61 1.26 -15.14 -7.55
CA GLY A 61 2.68 -15.01 -7.22
C GLY A 61 3.39 -16.33 -6.98
#